data_AF-A0A8S8Y592-F1
#
_entry.id   AF-A0A8S8Y592-F1
#
_cell.length_a   1.000
_cell.length_b   1.000
_cell.length_c   1.000
_cell.angle_alpha   90.00
_cell.angle_beta   90.00
_cell.angle_gamma   90.00
#
_symmetry.space_group_name_H-M   'P 1'
#
loop_
_entity.id
_entity.type
_entity.pdbx_description
1 polymer ?
#
loop_
_entity_poly.entity_id
_entity_poly.type
_entity_poly.pdbx_seq_one_letter_code
_entity_poly.pdbx_strand_id
1 'polypeptide(L)'
;MDNVSQTSSLVTLTGQAWAQGAPLLAVEYRVNGGEWRSATFEASLGDLASLERLTWTVALDPSAFGAGDHEVEVRALTEDGFSLSSFATFTGSAAQSGATGGASLMTVAFVLFAMALAAVVVVKSRADTPLRLSEEADAKSNSPPVPIQEDETTSSTI
;
A
#
# COMPACT_ATOMS: atom_id res chain seq x y z
N MET A 1 -0.01 29.34 27.55
CA MET A 1 0.88 28.82 26.48
C MET A 1 2.23 29.44 26.73
N ASP A 2 3.28 28.62 26.81
CA ASP A 2 4.61 29.09 27.17
C ASP A 2 5.57 29.02 25.98
N ASN A 3 5.46 27.98 25.15
CA ASN A 3 6.30 27.82 23.97
C ASN A 3 5.57 27.09 22.82
N VAL A 4 5.95 27.45 21.60
CA VAL A 4 5.59 26.75 20.37
C VAL A 4 6.86 26.54 19.57
N SER A 5 7.21 25.28 19.29
CA SER A 5 8.35 24.93 18.45
C SER A 5 7.90 24.05 17.29
N GLN A 6 8.58 24.20 16.15
CA GLN A 6 8.20 23.50 14.93
C GLN A 6 9.44 22.98 14.20
N THR A 7 9.33 21.73 13.76
CA THR A 7 10.21 21.04 12.81
C THR A 7 9.40 20.63 11.58
N SER A 8 10.05 20.03 10.57
CA SER A 8 9.36 19.56 9.36
C SER A 8 8.32 18.45 9.62
N SER A 9 8.47 17.68 10.69
CA SER A 9 7.63 16.51 11.00
C SER A 9 6.86 16.62 12.31
N LEU A 10 7.08 17.68 13.10
CA LEU A 10 6.50 17.80 14.42
C LEU A 10 6.34 19.27 14.81
N VAL A 11 5.14 19.63 15.26
CA VAL A 11 4.85 20.85 16.01
C VAL A 11 4.65 20.46 17.46
N THR A 12 5.35 21.15 18.36
CA THR A 12 5.23 20.95 19.80
C THR A 12 4.79 22.24 20.47
N LEU A 13 3.72 22.18 21.24
CA LEU A 13 3.23 23.29 22.05
C LEU A 13 3.31 22.88 23.52
N THR A 14 3.83 23.77 24.37
CA THR A 14 3.90 23.52 25.81
C THR A 14 3.32 24.69 26.59
N GLY A 15 2.81 24.40 27.77
CA GLY A 15 2.39 25.43 28.69
C GLY A 15 2.09 24.93 30.09
N GLN A 16 1.67 25.86 30.94
CA GLN A 16 1.18 25.57 32.28
C GLN A 16 -0.32 25.84 32.39
N ALA A 17 -0.99 25.08 33.25
CA ALA A 17 -2.37 25.30 33.68
C ALA A 17 -2.45 25.13 35.19
N TRP A 18 -3.37 25.84 35.83
CA TRP A 18 -3.70 25.70 37.25
C TRP A 18 -5.11 26.29 37.47
N ALA A 19 -5.76 25.91 38.56
CA ALA A 19 -7.08 26.40 38.94
C ALA A 19 -7.07 26.91 40.39
N GLN A 20 -7.84 27.97 40.68
CA GLN A 20 -8.01 28.51 42.05
C GLN A 20 -9.11 27.80 42.84
N GLY A 21 -10.09 27.23 42.16
CA GLY A 21 -11.25 26.58 42.75
C GLY A 21 -11.14 25.05 42.66
N ALA A 22 -12.07 24.44 41.94
CA ALA A 22 -12.03 23.00 41.64
C ALA A 22 -10.70 22.60 40.96
N PRO A 23 -10.21 21.38 41.22
CA PRO A 23 -9.00 20.87 40.58
C PRO A 23 -9.15 20.79 39.05
N LEU A 24 -8.02 20.81 38.35
CA LEU A 24 -7.98 20.63 36.91
C LEU A 24 -8.44 19.21 36.53
N LEU A 25 -9.38 19.14 35.59
CA LEU A 25 -9.86 17.88 35.01
C LEU A 25 -9.18 17.56 33.67
N ALA A 26 -8.77 18.59 32.92
CA ALA A 26 -8.03 18.41 31.67
C ALA A 26 -7.42 19.74 31.21
N VAL A 27 -6.48 19.64 30.29
CA VAL A 27 -6.18 20.70 29.33
C VAL A 27 -6.56 20.15 27.96
N GLU A 28 -7.42 20.86 27.24
CA GLU A 28 -7.89 20.47 25.93
C GLU A 28 -7.38 21.42 24.87
N TYR A 29 -7.20 20.89 23.66
CA TYR A 29 -6.87 21.67 22.49
C TYR A 29 -7.74 21.28 21.29
N ARG A 30 -7.91 22.20 20.35
CA ARG A 30 -8.48 21.92 19.03
C ARG A 30 -7.71 22.69 17.96
N VAL A 31 -7.82 22.21 16.72
CA VAL A 31 -7.16 22.83 15.56
C VAL A 31 -8.23 23.33 14.60
N ASN A 32 -8.13 24.59 14.16
CA ASN A 32 -9.05 25.24 13.21
C ASN A 32 -10.54 25.09 13.57
N GLY A 33 -10.87 25.22 14.86
CA GLY A 33 -12.26 25.09 15.33
C GLY A 33 -12.83 23.67 15.32
N GLY A 34 -12.01 22.64 15.07
CA GLY A 34 -12.42 21.23 15.09
C GLY A 34 -12.77 20.68 16.48
N GLU A 35 -12.77 19.36 16.60
CA GLU A 35 -13.06 18.68 17.87
C GLU A 35 -11.98 18.91 18.93
N TRP A 36 -12.43 19.04 20.18
CA TRP A 36 -11.57 19.12 21.36
C TRP A 36 -10.90 17.78 21.63
N ARG A 37 -9.60 17.83 21.95
CA ARG A 37 -8.74 16.69 22.27
C ARG A 37 -7.96 17.00 23.53
N SER A 38 -7.70 16.00 24.36
CA SER A 38 -6.87 16.18 25.56
C SER A 38 -5.41 16.41 25.16
N ALA A 39 -4.78 17.41 25.78
CA ALA A 39 -3.33 17.53 25.82
C ALA A 39 -2.73 16.44 26.71
N THR A 40 -1.44 16.19 26.53
CA THR A 40 -0.69 15.22 27.34
C THR A 40 -0.03 15.94 28.51
N PHE A 41 0.04 15.27 29.66
CA PHE A 41 0.69 15.76 30.87
C PHE A 41 1.21 14.56 31.68
N GLU A 42 2.24 14.78 32.49
CA GLU A 42 2.88 13.71 33.29
C GLU A 42 2.25 13.55 34.68
N ALA A 43 1.51 14.55 35.17
CA ALA A 43 0.93 14.50 36.50
C ALA A 43 -0.37 13.68 36.54
N SER A 44 -0.61 13.02 37.67
CA SER A 44 -1.92 12.43 37.96
C SER A 44 -2.89 13.55 38.36
N LEU A 45 -3.89 13.83 37.53
CA LEU A 45 -4.87 14.90 37.78
C LEU A 45 -5.63 14.73 39.10
N GLY A 46 -5.85 13.48 39.53
CA GLY A 46 -6.54 13.17 40.79
C GLY A 46 -5.76 13.60 42.03
N ASP A 47 -4.46 13.87 41.89
CA ASP A 47 -3.58 14.28 42.98
C ASP A 47 -3.29 15.78 42.99
N LEU A 48 -3.75 16.53 41.97
CA LEU A 48 -3.49 17.97 41.87
C LEU A 48 -4.36 18.76 42.84
N ALA A 49 -3.71 19.45 43.77
CA ALA A 49 -4.39 20.40 44.64
C ALA A 49 -4.77 21.69 43.88
N SER A 50 -5.69 22.47 44.44
CA SER A 50 -5.90 23.84 43.98
C SER A 50 -4.58 24.63 44.01
N LEU A 51 -4.38 25.50 43.02
CA LEU A 51 -3.17 26.29 42.77
C LEU A 51 -1.93 25.50 42.33
N GLU A 52 -2.01 24.18 42.24
CA GLU A 52 -0.92 23.37 41.71
C GLU A 52 -0.80 23.53 40.19
N ARG A 53 0.44 23.66 39.71
CA ARG A 53 0.71 23.84 38.28
C ARG A 53 0.89 22.51 37.61
N LEU A 54 0.11 22.32 36.55
CA LEU A 54 0.25 21.24 35.60
C LEU A 54 0.98 21.74 34.36
N THR A 55 2.06 21.06 33.98
CA THR A 55 2.68 21.24 32.66
C THR A 55 2.01 20.32 31.66
N TRP A 56 1.59 20.88 30.53
CA TRP A 56 0.96 20.16 29.45
C TRP A 56 1.75 20.31 28.14
N THR A 57 1.63 19.32 27.27
CA THR A 57 2.25 19.26 25.95
C THR A 57 1.25 18.81 24.89
N VAL A 58 1.29 19.44 23.73
CA VAL A 58 0.59 19.02 22.52
C VAL A 58 1.62 18.76 21.43
N ALA A 59 1.54 17.59 20.80
CA ALA A 59 2.39 17.17 19.70
C ALA A 59 1.53 16.91 18.45
N LEU A 60 1.81 17.61 17.36
CA LEU A 60 1.03 17.55 16.11
C LEU A 60 1.96 17.20 14.94
N ASP A 61 1.49 16.32 14.07
CA ASP A 61 2.10 16.12 12.74
C ASP A 61 1.61 17.22 11.79
N PRO A 62 2.48 18.16 11.35
CA PRO A 62 2.05 19.24 10.46
C PRO A 62 1.51 18.73 9.12
N SER A 63 1.89 17.53 8.67
CA SER A 63 1.43 16.98 7.38
C SER A 63 -0.02 16.50 7.41
N ALA A 64 -0.56 16.25 8.62
CA ALA A 64 -1.95 15.82 8.82
C ALA A 64 -2.96 16.95 8.60
N PHE A 65 -2.53 18.21 8.54
CA PHE A 65 -3.41 19.39 8.43
C PHE A 65 -3.39 20.04 7.04
N GLY A 66 -2.48 19.62 6.16
CA GLY A 66 -2.28 20.21 4.84
C GLY A 66 -1.36 21.42 4.88
N ALA A 67 -1.01 21.97 3.71
CA ALA A 67 -0.15 23.15 3.64
C ALA A 67 -0.92 24.43 4.00
N GLY A 68 -0.29 25.31 4.77
CA GLY A 68 -0.86 26.62 5.14
C GLY A 68 -0.79 26.86 6.65
N ASP A 69 -1.28 28.02 7.09
CA ASP A 69 -1.33 28.35 8.51
C ASP A 69 -2.58 27.74 9.17
N HIS A 70 -2.37 27.21 10.36
CA HIS A 70 -3.41 26.60 11.18
C HIS A 70 -3.36 27.18 12.58
N GLU A 71 -4.53 27.29 13.20
CA GLU A 71 -4.70 27.81 14.54
C GLU A 71 -4.95 26.66 15.53
N VAL A 72 -4.21 26.66 16.63
CA VAL A 72 -4.46 25.82 17.80
C VAL A 72 -5.09 26.68 18.88
N GLU A 73 -6.24 26.26 19.36
CA GLU A 73 -6.90 26.81 20.53
C GLU A 73 -6.74 25.84 21.69
N VAL A 74 -6.37 26.35 22.87
CA VAL A 74 -6.13 25.57 24.09
C VAL A 74 -6.93 26.15 25.25
N ARG A 75 -7.56 25.31 26.06
CA ARG A 75 -8.28 25.70 27.29
C ARG A 75 -8.09 24.69 28.40
N ALA A 76 -8.23 25.12 29.64
CA ALA A 76 -8.30 24.25 30.80
C ALA A 76 -9.76 23.94 31.16
N LEU A 77 -10.00 22.74 31.71
CA LEU A 77 -11.30 22.27 32.16
C LEU A 77 -11.25 21.99 33.67
N THR A 78 -12.28 22.43 34.38
CA THR A 78 -12.57 22.09 35.78
C THR A 78 -14.04 21.63 35.87
N GLU A 79 -14.47 21.17 37.05
CA GLU A 79 -15.89 20.85 37.28
C GLU A 79 -16.81 22.08 37.14
N ASP A 80 -16.27 23.27 37.42
CA ASP A 80 -17.00 24.55 37.33
C ASP A 80 -17.11 25.08 35.88
N GLY A 81 -16.39 24.50 34.92
CA GLY A 81 -16.41 24.90 33.52
C GLY A 81 -15.03 24.97 32.87
N PHE A 82 -14.88 25.88 31.89
CA PHE A 82 -13.67 26.03 31.11
C PHE A 82 -13.02 27.41 31.31
N SER A 83 -11.69 27.44 31.17
CA SER A 83 -10.94 28.70 31.19
C SER A 83 -11.18 29.53 29.93
N LEU A 84 -10.67 30.76 29.93
CA LEU A 84 -10.42 31.48 28.69
C LEU A 84 -9.42 30.68 27.82
N SER A 85 -9.67 30.69 26.51
CA SER A 85 -8.82 30.03 25.54
C SER A 85 -7.53 30.81 25.27
N SER A 86 -6.46 30.09 24.99
CA SER A 86 -5.19 30.59 24.49
C SER A 86 -4.98 30.08 23.06
N PHE A 87 -4.47 30.94 22.18
CA PHE A 87 -4.32 30.64 20.76
C PHE A 87 -2.85 30.66 20.35
N ALA A 88 -2.48 29.80 19.40
CA ALA A 88 -1.25 29.91 18.65
C ALA A 88 -1.41 29.39 17.23
N THR A 89 -0.45 29.71 16.37
CA THR A 89 -0.44 29.28 14.98
C THR A 89 0.74 28.38 14.68
N PHE A 90 0.57 27.45 13.75
CA PHE A 90 1.66 26.68 13.14
C PHE A 90 1.43 26.55 11.64
N THR A 91 2.49 26.30 10.88
CA THR A 91 2.37 26.10 9.44
C THR A 91 2.34 24.60 9.13
N GLY A 92 1.23 24.10 8.59
CA GLY A 92 1.12 22.72 8.13
C GLY A 92 1.96 22.46 6.87
N SER A 93 2.22 21.19 6.59
CA SER A 93 3.00 20.76 5.43
C SER A 93 2.15 19.94 4.47
N ALA A 94 2.52 19.94 3.18
CA ALA A 94 1.89 19.05 2.23
C ALA A 94 2.18 17.59 2.63
N ALA A 95 1.15 16.75 2.64
CA ALA A 95 1.34 15.31 2.81
C ALA A 95 2.33 14.83 1.74
N GLN A 96 3.40 14.15 2.16
CA GLN A 96 4.24 13.43 1.21
C GLN A 96 3.36 12.34 0.61
N SER A 97 3.15 12.38 -0.71
CA SER A 97 2.53 11.30 -1.45
C SER A 97 3.38 10.05 -1.25
N GLY A 98 3.11 9.29 -0.19
CA GLY A 98 3.67 7.97 -0.01
C GLY A 98 3.21 7.16 -1.21
N ALA A 99 4.15 6.74 -2.07
CA ALA A 99 3.88 5.75 -3.08
C ALA A 99 3.33 4.53 -2.32
N THR A 100 2.01 4.36 -2.35
CA THR A 100 1.34 3.28 -1.64
C THR A 100 1.86 2.01 -2.30
N GLY A 101 2.75 1.28 -1.61
CA GLY A 101 3.51 0.16 -2.14
C GLY A 101 2.69 -1.10 -2.40
N GLY A 102 1.43 -0.96 -2.80
CA GLY A 102 0.61 -2.05 -3.32
C GLY A 102 0.89 -2.21 -4.81
N ALA A 103 1.24 -3.43 -5.24
CA ALA A 103 1.26 -3.73 -6.67
C ALA A 103 -0.14 -3.45 -7.25
N SER A 104 -0.21 -2.55 -8.23
CA SER A 104 -1.46 -2.30 -8.96
C SER A 104 -2.01 -3.62 -9.49
N LEU A 105 -3.34 -3.77 -9.54
CA LEU A 105 -3.99 -4.94 -10.17
C LEU A 105 -3.46 -5.18 -11.59
N MET A 106 -3.06 -4.11 -12.30
CA MET A 106 -2.39 -4.21 -13.60
C MET A 106 -1.03 -4.89 -13.52
N THR A 107 -0.21 -4.57 -12.53
CA THR A 107 1.09 -5.22 -12.30
C THR A 107 0.91 -6.70 -11.98
N VAL A 108 -0.05 -7.04 -11.11
CA VAL A 108 -0.37 -8.42 -10.76
C VAL A 108 -0.84 -9.19 -12.00
N ALA A 109 -1.77 -8.62 -12.78
CA ALA A 109 -2.26 -9.23 -14.01
C ALA A 109 -1.14 -9.45 -15.04
N PHE A 110 -0.22 -8.49 -15.18
CA PHE A 110 0.90 -8.60 -16.11
C PHE A 110 1.88 -9.71 -15.72
N VAL A 111 2.20 -9.84 -14.43
CA VAL A 111 3.06 -10.92 -13.91
C VAL A 111 2.41 -12.29 -14.14
N LEU A 112 1.11 -12.42 -13.85
CA LEU A 112 0.37 -13.67 -14.09
C LEU A 112 0.33 -14.02 -15.58
N PHE A 113 0.11 -13.03 -16.45
CA PHE A 113 0.11 -13.23 -17.89
C PHE A 113 1.50 -13.67 -18.41
N ALA A 114 2.57 -13.01 -17.96
CA ALA A 114 3.94 -13.40 -18.30
C ALA A 114 4.26 -14.82 -17.83
N MET A 115 3.82 -15.21 -16.63
CA MET A 115 4.02 -16.56 -16.10
C MET A 115 3.25 -17.61 -16.92
N ALA A 116 2.02 -17.30 -17.34
CA ALA A 116 1.23 -18.17 -18.21
C ALA A 116 1.92 -18.37 -19.59
N LEU A 117 2.43 -17.28 -20.19
CA LEU A 117 3.18 -17.37 -21.45
C LEU A 117 4.44 -18.23 -21.31
N ALA A 118 5.21 -18.02 -20.24
CA ALA A 118 6.40 -18.83 -19.97
C ALA A 118 6.06 -20.32 -19.81
N ALA A 119 4.97 -20.65 -19.11
CA ALA A 119 4.51 -22.03 -18.96
C ALA A 119 4.15 -22.66 -20.32
N VAL A 120 3.46 -21.93 -21.20
CA VAL A 120 3.12 -22.41 -22.54
C VAL A 120 4.37 -22.71 -23.37
N VAL A 121 5.38 -21.83 -23.32
CA VAL A 121 6.66 -22.04 -24.03
C VAL A 121 7.36 -23.31 -23.54
N VAL A 122 7.40 -23.54 -22.23
CA VAL A 122 8.03 -24.74 -21.63
C VAL A 122 7.30 -26.02 -22.00
N VAL A 123 5.96 -26.00 -22.06
CA VAL A 123 5.18 -27.17 -22.47
C VAL A 123 5.45 -27.50 -23.93
N LYS A 124 5.49 -26.49 -24.81
CA LYS A 124 5.76 -26.70 -26.24
C LYS A 124 7.19 -27.20 -26.50
N SER A 125 8.20 -26.66 -25.83
CA SER A 125 9.60 -27.09 -26.04
C SER A 125 9.87 -28.54 -25.61
N ARG A 126 9.03 -29.11 -24.74
CA ARG A 126 9.11 -30.53 -24.35
C ARG A 126 8.48 -31.48 -25.38
N ALA A 127 7.63 -30.99 -26.27
CA ALA A 127 6.82 -31.81 -27.17
C ALA A 127 7.45 -32.03 -28.56
N ASP A 128 8.53 -31.32 -28.89
CA ASP A 128 9.20 -31.49 -30.18
C ASP A 128 9.98 -32.80 -30.20
N THR A 129 9.42 -33.81 -30.88
CA THR A 129 10.02 -35.14 -31.04
C THR A 129 11.12 -35.06 -32.11
N PRO A 130 12.33 -35.63 -31.90
CA PRO A 130 13.40 -35.54 -32.89
C PRO A 130 13.01 -36.26 -34.19
N LEU A 131 13.21 -35.59 -35.33
CA LEU A 131 13.01 -36.12 -36.68
C LEU A 131 13.82 -37.42 -36.85
N ARG A 132 13.13 -38.57 -36.93
CA ARG A 132 13.74 -39.82 -37.39
C ARG A 132 13.81 -39.79 -38.91
N LEU A 133 15.02 -39.79 -39.46
CA LEU A 133 15.26 -40.12 -40.86
C LEU A 133 14.81 -41.58 -41.05
N SER A 134 13.73 -41.80 -41.80
CA SER A 134 13.29 -43.13 -42.18
C SER A 134 14.25 -43.67 -43.23
N GLU A 135 15.14 -44.55 -42.76
CA GLU A 135 15.97 -45.43 -43.58
C GLU A 135 15.05 -46.43 -44.31
N GLU A 136 15.03 -46.36 -45.63
CA GLU A 136 14.25 -47.22 -46.51
C GLU A 136 14.93 -48.59 -46.61
N ALA A 137 14.33 -49.62 -45.99
CA ALA A 137 14.68 -51.02 -46.25
C ALA A 137 13.53 -51.98 -45.89
N ASP A 138 12.79 -52.34 -46.94
CA ASP A 138 12.44 -53.71 -47.34
C ASP A 138 11.44 -54.59 -46.54
N ALA A 139 10.76 -55.46 -47.30
CA ALA A 139 9.96 -56.66 -46.97
C ALA A 139 8.42 -56.52 -47.01
N LYS A 140 7.59 -57.38 -47.65
CA LYS A 140 7.77 -58.57 -48.52
C LYS A 140 6.37 -59.11 -48.92
N SER A 141 6.30 -59.80 -50.07
CA SER A 141 5.47 -61.00 -50.37
C SER A 141 3.96 -60.98 -50.75
N ASN A 142 3.70 -61.57 -51.92
CA ASN A 142 2.63 -62.54 -52.31
C ASN A 142 1.35 -62.07 -53.03
N SER A 143 1.26 -62.40 -54.33
CA SER A 143 0.04 -62.93 -54.96
C SER A 143 0.35 -63.96 -56.08
N PRO A 144 -0.54 -64.95 -56.34
CA PRO A 144 -0.27 -66.18 -57.12
C PRO A 144 -0.41 -66.02 -58.65
N PRO A 145 -0.04 -67.04 -59.47
CA PRO A 145 0.14 -66.87 -60.92
C PRO A 145 -1.17 -66.99 -61.72
N VAL A 146 -1.27 -66.25 -62.83
CA VAL A 146 -2.37 -66.30 -63.80
C VAL A 146 -1.88 -67.03 -65.09
N PRO A 147 -2.69 -67.90 -65.73
CA PRO A 147 -2.24 -68.80 -66.81
C PRO A 147 -2.11 -68.14 -68.20
N ILE A 148 -1.24 -68.73 -69.03
CA ILE A 148 -0.91 -68.34 -70.41
C ILE A 148 -2.12 -68.56 -71.34
N GLN A 149 -2.46 -67.56 -72.16
CA GLN A 149 -3.26 -67.71 -73.36
C GLN A 149 -2.37 -67.47 -74.58
N GLU A 150 -2.26 -68.49 -75.41
CA GLU A 150 -1.61 -68.49 -76.71
C GLU A 150 -2.53 -67.79 -77.73
N ASP A 151 -2.01 -66.85 -78.52
CA ASP A 151 -2.53 -66.55 -79.84
C ASP A 151 -1.36 -66.50 -80.81
N GLU A 152 -1.30 -67.54 -81.64
CA GLU A 152 -0.37 -67.73 -82.73
C GLU A 152 -1.05 -67.21 -83.99
N THR A 153 -0.42 -66.29 -84.75
CA THR A 153 -0.29 -66.42 -86.22
C THR A 153 0.49 -65.27 -86.88
N THR A 154 1.72 -65.62 -87.28
CA THR A 154 2.33 -65.50 -88.63
C THR A 154 2.39 -64.18 -89.44
N SER A 155 3.62 -63.72 -89.72
CA SER A 155 4.27 -63.69 -91.07
C SER A 155 5.44 -62.68 -91.12
N SER A 156 6.70 -63.13 -91.24
CA SER A 156 7.51 -63.28 -92.49
C SER A 156 7.91 -61.96 -93.18
N THR A 157 9.20 -61.57 -93.11
CA THR A 157 10.26 -61.74 -94.15
C THR A 157 10.36 -60.46 -95.01
N ILE A 158 11.52 -59.80 -95.14
CA ILE A 158 12.76 -60.24 -95.81
C ILE A 158 13.99 -59.61 -95.14
#